data_AF-A0A1E9Z8J4-F1
#
_entry.id   AF-A0A1E9Z8J4-F1
#
_cell.length_a   1.000
_cell.length_b   1.000
_cell.length_c   1.000
_cell.angle_alpha   90.00
_cell.angle_beta   90.00
_cell.angle_gamma   90.00
#
_symmetry.space_group_name_H-M   'P 1'
#
loop_
_entity.id
_entity.type
_entity.pdbx_description
1 polymer ?
#
loop_
_entity_poly.entity_id
_entity_poly.type
_entity_poly.pdbx_seq_one_letter_code
_entity_poly.pdbx_strand_id
1 'polypeptide(L)'
;METTYPASLKDYQEKQNIVPTTLSIPVLKMPISPEEARKESPKTAEIRMLVIGLNRPVTPMRSFVGEGVLILAQTPAWEKASQEIYEASVAGDKGRMLEVMLTLAAEYLELQKPSDIFDFAVPISEA
;
A
#
# COMPACT_ATOMS: atom_id res chain seq x y z
N MET A 1 -7.15 -42.91 29.82
CA MET A 1 -6.27 -42.39 28.76
C MET A 1 -7.11 -42.38 27.49
N GLU A 2 -7.71 -41.24 27.15
CA GLU A 2 -8.49 -41.11 25.92
C GLU A 2 -7.51 -40.80 24.77
N THR A 3 -7.50 -41.67 23.77
CA THR A 3 -6.69 -41.50 22.57
C THR A 3 -7.44 -40.61 21.59
N THR A 4 -7.05 -39.33 21.53
CA THR A 4 -7.53 -38.38 20.53
C THR A 4 -7.04 -38.83 19.15
N TYR A 5 -7.96 -39.25 18.29
CA TYR A 5 -7.68 -39.57 16.88
C TYR A 5 -7.05 -38.34 16.17
N PRO A 6 -6.08 -38.52 15.26
CA PRO A 6 -5.58 -37.40 14.47
C PRO A 6 -6.70 -36.89 13.57
N ALA A 7 -6.98 -35.58 13.65
CA ALA A 7 -7.87 -34.88 12.73
C ALA A 7 -7.52 -35.28 11.29
N SER A 8 -8.53 -35.66 10.51
CA SER A 8 -8.31 -36.23 9.19
C SER A 8 -7.64 -35.19 8.28
N LEU A 9 -6.84 -35.65 7.31
CA LEU A 9 -6.22 -34.78 6.29
C LEU A 9 -7.27 -33.92 5.53
N LYS A 10 -8.53 -34.36 5.51
CA LYS A 10 -9.67 -33.62 4.96
C LYS A 10 -10.05 -32.41 5.81
N ASP A 11 -9.98 -32.50 7.13
CA ASP A 11 -10.25 -31.38 8.04
C ASP A 11 -9.18 -30.28 7.92
N TYR A 12 -7.95 -30.65 7.56
CA TYR A 12 -6.90 -29.69 7.19
C TYR A 12 -7.13 -29.05 5.81
N GLN A 13 -7.64 -29.82 4.84
CA GLN A 13 -7.94 -29.31 3.49
C GLN A 13 -9.14 -28.35 3.48
N GLU A 14 -10.17 -28.59 4.31
CA GLU A 14 -11.31 -27.67 4.42
C GLU A 14 -10.93 -26.33 5.07
N LYS A 15 -9.92 -26.30 5.95
CA LYS A 15 -9.33 -25.05 6.45
C LYS A 15 -8.41 -24.33 5.46
N GLN A 16 -8.01 -24.98 4.36
CA GLN A 16 -7.11 -24.42 3.34
C GLN A 16 -7.84 -23.85 2.11
N ASN A 17 -9.18 -23.95 2.06
CA ASN A 17 -9.98 -23.23 1.05
C ASN A 17 -10.17 -21.73 1.36
N ILE A 18 -9.24 -21.13 2.10
CA ILE A 18 -9.18 -19.68 2.27
C ILE A 18 -8.61 -19.13 0.96
N VAL A 19 -9.50 -18.74 0.04
CA VAL A 19 -9.12 -17.89 -1.09
C VAL A 19 -8.34 -16.70 -0.50
N PRO A 20 -7.08 -16.46 -0.91
CA PRO A 20 -6.31 -15.38 -0.34
C PRO A 20 -7.07 -14.06 -0.56
N THR A 21 -7.39 -13.39 0.53
CA THR A 21 -8.19 -12.15 0.44
C THR A 21 -7.32 -11.04 -0.12
N THR A 22 -7.78 -10.42 -1.21
CA THR A 22 -7.23 -9.15 -1.67
C THR A 22 -7.66 -8.06 -0.69
N LEU A 23 -6.69 -7.40 -0.05
CA LEU A 23 -6.94 -6.28 0.85
C LEU A 23 -6.56 -4.98 0.16
N SER A 24 -7.38 -3.95 0.31
CA SER A 24 -7.08 -2.61 -0.19
C SER A 24 -7.20 -1.60 0.94
N ILE A 25 -6.04 -1.12 1.40
CA ILE A 25 -5.90 -0.32 2.62
C ILE A 25 -5.59 1.13 2.23
N PRO A 26 -6.35 2.14 2.70
CA PRO A 26 -5.99 3.54 2.51
C PRO A 26 -4.63 3.83 3.15
N VAL A 27 -3.77 4.58 2.45
CA VAL A 27 -2.44 4.97 2.96
C VAL A 27 -2.31 6.49 3.03
N LEU A 28 -2.78 7.19 2.00
CA LEU A 28 -2.57 8.63 1.86
C LEU A 28 -3.78 9.27 1.18
N LYS A 29 -4.20 10.45 1.66
CA LYS A 29 -5.15 11.33 0.96
C LYS A 29 -4.40 12.57 0.49
N MET A 30 -3.62 12.42 -0.57
CA MET A 30 -2.77 13.51 -1.05
C MET A 30 -3.61 14.57 -1.76
N PRO A 31 -3.28 15.87 -1.64
CA PRO A 31 -3.82 16.90 -2.51
C PRO A 31 -3.63 16.55 -3.98
N ILE A 32 -4.58 16.93 -4.83
CA ILE A 32 -4.51 16.59 -6.27
C ILE A 32 -3.52 17.48 -7.05
N SER A 33 -2.97 18.53 -6.43
CA SER A 33 -1.96 19.42 -7.01
C SER A 33 -1.21 20.22 -5.92
N PRO A 34 -0.06 20.85 -6.26
CA PRO A 34 0.65 21.75 -5.36
C PRO A 34 -0.20 22.94 -4.87
N GLU A 35 -1.08 23.49 -5.70
CA GLU A 35 -1.98 24.58 -5.32
C GLU A 35 -3.03 24.14 -4.31
N GLU A 36 -3.54 22.91 -4.46
CA GLU A 36 -4.49 22.34 -3.51
C GLU A 36 -3.83 22.12 -2.15
N ALA A 37 -2.56 21.67 -2.10
CA ALA A 37 -1.83 21.47 -0.85
C ALA A 37 -1.71 22.72 0.04
N ARG A 38 -1.89 23.92 -0.51
CA ARG A 38 -1.81 25.21 0.19
C ARG A 38 -3.17 25.71 0.71
N LYS A 39 -4.27 24.99 0.44
CA LYS A 39 -5.62 25.39 0.84
C LYS A 39 -5.97 24.85 2.21
N GLU A 40 -6.84 25.57 2.91
CA GLU A 40 -7.41 25.13 4.20
C GLU A 40 -8.26 23.85 4.05
N SER A 41 -8.93 23.67 2.92
CA SER A 41 -9.71 22.48 2.59
C SER A 41 -9.34 21.96 1.19
N PRO A 42 -8.23 21.19 1.08
CA PRO A 42 -7.72 20.71 -0.20
C PRO A 42 -8.65 19.66 -0.83
N LYS A 43 -8.76 19.67 -2.16
CA LYS A 43 -9.24 18.50 -2.90
C LYS A 43 -8.15 17.43 -2.89
N THR A 44 -8.52 16.22 -2.49
CA THR A 44 -7.58 15.12 -2.31
C THR A 44 -7.93 13.92 -3.18
N ALA A 45 -6.91 13.14 -3.51
CA ALA A 45 -7.00 11.84 -4.16
C ALA A 45 -6.40 10.76 -3.25
N GLU A 46 -7.02 9.59 -3.23
CA GLU A 46 -6.60 8.49 -2.36
C GLU A 46 -5.50 7.66 -3.03
N ILE A 47 -4.47 7.32 -2.25
CA ILE A 47 -3.53 6.24 -2.55
C ILE A 47 -3.80 5.10 -1.57
N ARG A 48 -3.93 3.90 -2.12
CA ARG A 48 -4.25 2.67 -1.39
C ARG A 48 -3.16 1.64 -1.62
N MET A 49 -2.81 0.90 -0.58
CA MET A 49 -1.99 -0.30 -0.70
C MET A 49 -2.89 -1.49 -1.02
N LEU A 50 -2.64 -2.11 -2.17
CA LEU A 50 -3.23 -3.37 -2.57
C LEU A 50 -2.33 -4.51 -2.09
N VAL A 51 -2.86 -5.39 -1.25
CA VAL A 51 -2.20 -6.62 -0.80
C VAL A 51 -2.90 -7.80 -1.46
N ILE A 52 -2.20 -8.49 -2.34
CA ILE A 52 -2.69 -9.67 -3.05
C ILE A 52 -2.10 -10.89 -2.35
N GLY A 53 -2.95 -11.60 -1.60
CA GLY A 53 -2.58 -12.91 -1.09
C GLY A 53 -2.38 -13.89 -2.26
N LEU A 54 -1.36 -14.73 -2.18
CA LEU A 54 -1.13 -15.78 -3.17
C LEU A 54 -1.48 -17.12 -2.53
N ASN A 55 -2.07 -18.05 -3.30
CA ASN A 55 -2.49 -19.37 -2.81
C ASN A 55 -1.30 -20.34 -2.67
N ARG A 56 -0.21 -19.85 -2.07
CA ARG A 56 1.06 -20.55 -1.85
C ARG A 56 1.81 -19.85 -0.70
N PRO A 57 2.69 -20.53 0.05
CA PRO A 57 3.39 -19.97 1.21
C PRO A 57 4.52 -19.02 0.78
N VAL A 58 4.15 -17.92 0.12
CA VAL A 58 5.06 -16.87 -0.32
C VAL A 58 4.63 -15.54 0.28
N THR A 59 5.56 -14.60 0.35
CA THR A 59 5.26 -13.22 0.75
C THR A 59 4.15 -12.65 -0.14
N PRO A 60 3.08 -12.06 0.44
CA PRO A 60 2.02 -11.42 -0.34
C PRO A 60 2.58 -10.34 -1.25
N MET A 61 2.07 -10.26 -2.48
CA MET A 61 2.43 -9.17 -3.37
C MET A 61 1.76 -7.88 -2.92
N ARG A 62 2.51 -6.78 -2.97
CA ARG A 62 2.01 -5.45 -2.60
C ARG A 62 2.21 -4.48 -3.74
N SER A 63 1.24 -3.60 -3.93
CA SER A 63 1.32 -2.51 -4.90
C SER A 63 0.56 -1.29 -4.38
N PHE A 64 0.77 -0.13 -4.99
CA PHE A 64 -0.05 1.04 -4.78
C PHE A 64 -1.05 1.21 -5.92
N VAL A 65 -2.29 1.57 -5.55
CA VAL A 65 -3.39 1.83 -6.48
C VAL A 65 -4.18 3.07 -6.03
N GLY A 66 -5.09 3.55 -6.87
CA GLY A 66 -5.95 4.68 -6.57
C GLY A 66 -5.65 5.91 -7.44
N GLU A 67 -6.51 6.92 -7.34
CA GLU A 67 -6.41 8.14 -8.15
C GLU A 67 -5.10 8.89 -7.89
N GLY A 68 -4.62 8.90 -6.65
CA GLY A 68 -3.35 9.55 -6.33
C GLY A 68 -2.16 8.92 -7.06
N VAL A 69 -2.18 7.60 -7.26
CA VAL A 69 -1.15 6.89 -8.04
C VAL A 69 -1.23 7.26 -9.52
N LEU A 70 -2.44 7.43 -10.07
CA LEU A 70 -2.60 7.85 -11.47
C LEU A 70 -2.09 9.28 -11.71
N ILE A 71 -2.22 10.16 -10.72
CA ILE A 71 -1.64 11.51 -10.76
C ILE A 71 -0.11 11.42 -10.75
N LEU A 72 0.45 10.68 -9.79
CA LEU A 72 1.91 10.52 -9.68
C LEU A 72 2.51 9.81 -10.88
N ALA A 73 1.77 8.92 -11.54
CA ALA A 73 2.19 8.24 -12.76
C ALA A 73 2.41 9.16 -13.96
N GLN A 74 1.88 10.38 -13.92
CA GLN A 74 2.09 11.40 -14.95
C GLN A 74 3.36 12.24 -14.72
N THR A 75 4.05 12.03 -13.59
CA THR A 75 5.26 12.78 -13.25
C THR A 75 6.51 12.18 -13.89
N PRO A 76 7.52 12.99 -14.24
CA PRO A 76 8.77 12.48 -14.81
C PRO A 76 9.54 11.51 -13.90
N ALA A 77 9.37 11.61 -12.58
CA ALA A 77 10.04 10.76 -11.60
C ALA A 77 9.36 9.39 -11.41
N TRP A 78 8.17 9.19 -11.99
CA TRP A 78 7.37 7.98 -11.79
C TRP A 78 8.10 6.70 -12.17
N GLU A 79 8.75 6.66 -13.33
CA GLU A 79 9.35 5.41 -13.83
C GLU A 79 10.38 4.86 -12.85
N LYS A 80 11.30 5.73 -12.39
CA LYS A 80 12.29 5.38 -11.38
C LYS A 80 11.64 4.97 -10.05
N ALA A 81 10.70 5.76 -9.54
CA ALA A 81 10.02 5.46 -8.29
C ALA A 81 9.23 4.14 -8.36
N SER A 82 8.57 3.86 -9.49
CA SER A 82 7.80 2.64 -9.72
C SER A 82 8.68 1.39 -9.71
N GLN A 83 9.89 1.49 -10.27
CA GLN A 83 10.88 0.41 -10.24
C GLN A 83 11.39 0.17 -8.82
N GLU A 84 11.74 1.22 -8.07
CA GLU A 84 12.18 1.10 -6.67
C GLU A 84 11.08 0.51 -5.77
N ILE A 85 9.82 0.93 -5.97
CA ILE A 85 8.66 0.37 -5.26
C ILE A 85 8.48 -1.11 -5.58
N TYR A 86 8.64 -1.50 -6.85
CA TYR A 86 8.55 -2.89 -7.27
C TYR A 86 9.64 -3.75 -6.62
N GLU A 87 10.89 -3.30 -6.66
CA GLU A 87 12.03 -4.01 -6.04
C GLU A 87 11.83 -4.17 -4.53
N ALA A 88 11.41 -3.11 -3.84
CA ALA A 88 11.09 -3.16 -2.41
C ALA A 88 9.92 -4.13 -2.12
N SER A 89 8.89 -4.16 -2.97
CA SER A 89 7.77 -5.10 -2.85
C SER A 89 8.22 -6.55 -2.98
N VAL A 90 9.07 -6.86 -3.96
CA VAL A 90 9.64 -8.19 -4.17
C VAL A 90 10.51 -8.61 -2.98
N ALA A 91 11.27 -7.68 -2.40
CA ALA A 91 12.07 -7.91 -1.20
C ALA A 91 11.22 -8.02 0.09
N GLY A 92 9.92 -7.69 0.04
CA GLY A 92 9.04 -7.63 1.21
C GLY A 92 9.29 -6.42 2.11
N ASP A 93 10.07 -5.43 1.66
CA ASP A 93 10.40 -4.21 2.39
C ASP A 93 9.30 -3.16 2.25
N LYS A 94 8.28 -3.30 3.11
CA LYS A 94 7.16 -2.37 3.18
C LYS A 94 7.59 -0.95 3.57
N GLY A 95 8.65 -0.82 4.37
CA GLY A 95 9.15 0.48 4.83
C GLY A 95 9.68 1.27 3.64
N ARG A 96 10.54 0.65 2.84
CA ARG A 96 11.08 1.27 1.63
C ARG A 96 10.00 1.58 0.59
N MET A 97 9.02 0.69 0.39
CA MET A 97 7.88 0.96 -0.51
C MET A 97 7.16 2.25 -0.13
N LEU A 98 6.82 2.40 1.16
CA LEU A 98 6.12 3.58 1.67
C LEU A 98 7.00 4.83 1.60
N GLU A 99 8.28 4.72 1.94
CA GLU A 99 9.24 5.83 1.86
C GLU A 99 9.34 6.40 0.45
N VAL A 100 9.53 5.53 -0.57
CA VAL A 100 9.62 5.97 -1.97
C VAL A 100 8.30 6.61 -2.41
N MET A 101 7.16 6.02 -2.04
CA MET A 101 5.86 6.57 -2.40
C MET A 101 5.58 7.94 -1.78
N LEU A 102 5.88 8.09 -0.48
CA LEU A 102 5.70 9.35 0.25
C LEU A 102 6.67 10.42 -0.26
N THR A 103 7.91 10.05 -0.60
CA THR A 103 8.90 10.97 -1.18
C THR A 103 8.43 11.48 -2.53
N LEU A 104 7.97 10.59 -3.43
CA LEU A 104 7.44 10.98 -4.73
C LEU A 104 6.22 11.91 -4.59
N ALA A 105 5.32 11.61 -3.65
CA ALA A 105 4.16 12.45 -3.39
C ALA A 105 4.57 13.83 -2.85
N ALA A 106 5.53 13.89 -1.94
CA ALA A 106 6.03 15.16 -1.40
C ALA A 106 6.73 16.02 -2.46
N GLU A 107 7.51 15.40 -3.34
CA GLU A 107 8.14 16.06 -4.49
C GLU A 107 7.10 16.61 -5.46
N TYR A 108 6.09 15.78 -5.81
CA TYR A 108 4.99 16.21 -6.68
C TYR A 108 4.23 17.42 -6.13
N LEU A 109 4.02 17.48 -4.81
CA LEU A 109 3.30 18.56 -4.14
C LEU A 109 4.15 19.80 -3.84
N GLU A 110 5.44 19.77 -4.19
CA GLU A 110 6.39 20.86 -3.92
C GLU A 110 6.43 21.26 -2.42
N LEU A 111 6.36 20.26 -1.52
CA LEU A 111 6.37 20.52 -0.09
C LEU A 111 7.73 21.07 0.36
N GLN A 112 7.71 22.03 1.30
CA GLN A 112 8.96 22.63 1.82
C GLN A 112 9.81 21.60 2.56
N LYS A 113 9.17 20.70 3.30
CA LYS A 113 9.83 19.54 3.90
C LYS A 113 9.10 18.28 3.45
N PRO A 114 9.82 17.22 3.04
CA PRO A 114 9.18 15.95 2.70
C PRO A 114 8.32 15.37 3.83
N SER A 115 8.66 15.66 5.09
CA SER A 115 7.88 15.24 6.26
C SER A 115 6.47 15.84 6.33
N ASP A 116 6.22 16.96 5.66
CA ASP A 116 4.89 17.61 5.68
C ASP A 116 3.84 16.73 4.98
N ILE A 117 4.28 15.71 4.22
CA ILE A 117 3.38 14.70 3.64
C ILE A 117 2.58 13.93 4.70
N PHE A 118 3.08 13.86 5.94
CA PHE A 118 2.40 13.15 7.03
C PHE A 118 1.12 13.84 7.50
N ASP A 119 0.94 15.13 7.19
CA ASP A 119 -0.33 15.83 7.42
C ASP A 119 -1.48 15.25 6.57
N PHE A 120 -1.14 14.53 5.49
CA PHE A 120 -2.08 13.89 4.58
C PHE A 120 -2.16 12.36 4.75
N ALA A 121 -1.29 11.77 5.58
CA ALA A 121 -1.25 10.34 5.83
C ALA A 121 -2.54 9.89 6.52
N VAL A 122 -3.11 8.79 6.05
CA VAL A 122 -4.31 8.24 6.68
C VAL A 122 -3.88 7.43 7.90
N PRO A 123 -4.34 7.76 9.12
CA PRO A 123 -4.06 6.92 10.28
C PRO A 123 -4.67 5.56 10.04
N ILE A 124 -3.86 4.51 10.20
CA ILE A 124 -4.38 3.14 10.20
C ILE A 124 -5.25 3.04 11.46
N SER A 125 -6.57 3.10 11.27
CA SER A 125 -7.51 2.85 12.35
C SER A 125 -7.28 1.40 12.78
N GLU A 126 -6.82 1.19 14.01
CA GLU A 126 -6.87 -0.14 14.63
C GLU A 126 -8.34 -0.55 14.64
N ALA A 127 -8.70 -1.48 13.76
CA ALA A 127 -10.02 -2.11 13.70
C ALA A 127 -10.07 -3.29 14.67
#